data_AF-A0A350R5J8-F1
#
_entry.id   AF-A0A350R5J8-F1
#
_cell.length_a   1.000
_cell.length_b   1.000
_cell.length_c   1.000
_cell.angle_alpha   90.00
_cell.angle_beta   90.00
_cell.angle_gamma   90.00
#
_symmetry.space_group_name_H-M   'P 1'
#
loop_
_entity.id
_entity.type
_entity.pdbx_description
1 polymer ?
#
loop_
_entity_poly.entity_id
_entity_poly.type
_entity_poly.pdbx_seq_one_letter_code
_entity_poly.pdbx_strand_id
1 'polypeptide(L)' 'MINCLITIIAGQAAPWFGQYGGGIQYLLPQSVQELINSGILSIV' A
#
# COMPACT_ATOMS: atom_id res chain seq x y z
N MET A 1 -4.13 -3.52 22.95
CA MET A 1 -4.15 -3.26 21.50
C MET A 1 -2.72 -3.00 21.07
N ILE A 2 -2.15 -3.84 20.20
CA ILE A 2 -0.77 -3.68 19.74
C ILE A 2 -0.82 -2.73 18.56
N ASN A 3 -0.15 -1.58 18.66
CA ASN A 3 0.00 -0.65 17.55
C ASN A 3 0.95 -1.30 16.53
N CYS A 4 0.41 -1.98 15.52
CA CYS A 4 1.19 -2.66 14.49
C CYS A 4 1.57 -1.66 13.40
N LEU A 5 2.59 -0.84 13.68
CA LEU A 5 3.08 0.17 12.75
C LEU A 5 3.88 -0.52 11.64
N ILE A 6 3.44 -0.35 10.39
CA ILE A 6 4.22 -0.74 9.21
C ILE A 6 4.92 0.48 8.61
N THR A 7 6.15 0.29 8.13
CA THR A 7 6.84 1.31 7.34
C THR A 7 6.56 1.08 5.86
N ILE A 8 6.20 2.14 5.16
CA ILE A 8 5.80 2.15 3.75
C ILE A 8 6.48 3.30 3.02
N ILE A 9 6.64 3.16 1.71
CA ILE A 9 7.10 4.26 0.86
C ILE A 9 5.89 4.83 0.12
N ALA A 10 5.56 6.08 0.41
CA ALA A 10 4.52 6.82 -0.30
C ALA A 10 5.14 7.60 -1.47
N GLY A 11 4.44 7.66 -2.60
CA GLY A 11 4.87 8.45 -3.74
C GLY A 11 3.72 8.77 -4.68
N GLN A 12 3.93 9.73 -5.57
CA GLN A 12 2.98 10.00 -6.64
C GLN A 12 3.20 9.02 -7.79
N ALA A 13 2.13 8.42 -8.29
CA ALA A 13 2.15 7.54 -9.45
C ALA A 13 2.48 8.35 -10.71
N ALA A 14 3.49 7.91 -11.46
CA ALA A 14 3.88 8.56 -12.72
C ALA A 14 2.82 8.36 -13.82
N PRO A 15 2.72 9.28 -14.80
CA PRO A 15 1.91 9.06 -16.00
C PRO A 15 2.42 7.83 -16.76
N TRP A 16 1.53 6.88 -17.07
CA TRP A 16 1.88 5.65 -17.78
C TRP A 16 0.64 5.03 -18.46
N PHE A 17 0.84 4.09 -19.40
CA PHE A 17 -0.24 3.41 -20.15
C PHE A 17 -1.28 4.36 -20.82
N GLY A 18 -0.84 5.54 -21.29
CA GLY A 18 -1.73 6.55 -21.88
C GLY A 18 -2.65 7.24 -20.88
N GLN A 19 -2.39 7.06 -19.57
CA GLN A 19 -3.13 7.68 -18.48
C GLN A 19 -2.29 8.75 -17.79
N TYR A 20 -2.97 9.75 -17.22
CA TYR A 20 -2.32 10.88 -16.55
C TYR A 20 -1.56 10.49 -15.27
N GLY A 21 -1.91 9.36 -14.63
CA GLY A 21 -1.36 9.01 -13.33
C GLY A 21 -1.74 10.06 -12.26
N GLY A 22 -0.79 10.42 -11.40
CA GLY A 22 -0.93 11.53 -10.45
C GLY A 22 -1.57 11.18 -9.11
N GLY A 23 -2.11 9.97 -8.95
CA GLY A 23 -2.58 9.45 -7.66
C GLY A 23 -1.44 9.17 -6.68
N ILE A 24 -1.76 9.00 -5.39
CA ILE A 24 -0.78 8.54 -4.39
C ILE A 24 -0.76 7.02 -4.37
N GLN A 25 0.43 6.45 -4.49
CA GLN A 25 0.69 5.02 -4.36
C GLN A 25 1.53 4.73 -3.13
N TYR A 26 1.35 3.54 -2.57
CA TYR A 26 2.12 3.05 -1.44
C TYR A 26 2.81 1.75 -1.83
N LEU A 27 4.15 1.74 -1.76
CA LEU A 27 4.90 0.51 -1.85
C LEU A 27 4.94 -0.13 -0.45
N LEU A 28 4.35 -1.32 -0.37
CA LEU A 28 4.22 -2.09 0.85
C LEU A 28 5.44 -3.00 1.03
N PRO A 29 5.89 -3.27 2.28
CA PRO A 29 7.03 -4.14 2.55
C PRO A 29 6.73 -5.63 2.28
N GLN A 30 5.46 -5.98 2.15
CA GLN A 30 4.92 -7.34 1.98
C GLN A 30 3.76 -7.31 1.00
N SER A 31 3.34 -8.47 0.50
CA SER A 31 2.13 -8.55 -0.32
C SER A 31 0.89 -8.17 0.49
N VAL A 32 -0.16 -7.69 -0.21
CA VAL A 32 -1.45 -7.37 0.42
C VAL A 32 -2.02 -8.58 1.17
N GLN A 33 -1.85 -9.79 0.63
CA GLN A 33 -2.34 -11.01 1.26
C GLN A 33 -1.62 -11.31 2.58
N GLU A 34 -0.31 -11.14 2.65
CA GLU A 34 0.45 -11.31 3.91
C GLU A 34 0.03 -10.30 4.97
N LEU A 35 -0.22 -9.06 4.56
CA LEU A 35 -0.71 -8.02 5.47
C LEU A 35 -2.11 -8.33 6.00
N ILE A 36 -3.00 -8.90 5.18
CA ILE A 36 -4.30 -9.40 5.63
C ILE A 36 -4.12 -10.57 6.61
N ASN A 37 -3.29 -11.55 6.26
CA ASN A 37 -3.03 -12.72 7.10
C ASN A 37 -2.42 -12.33 8.45
N SER A 38 -1.62 -11.25 8.49
CA SER A 38 -1.03 -10.70 9.72
C SER A 38 -2.00 -9.86 10.57
N GLY A 39 -3.19 -9.54 10.04
CA GLY A 39 -4.18 -8.68 10.70
C GLY A 39 -3.87 -7.18 10.64
N ILE A 40 -2.88 -6.76 9.85
CA ILE A 40 -2.56 -5.34 9.63
C ILE A 40 -3.57 -4.69 8.68
N LEU A 41 -4.03 -5.42 7.66
CA LEU A 41 -5.10 -5.02 6.76
C LEU A 41 -6.33 -5.90 6.94
N SER A 42 -7.49 -5.34 6.63
CA SER A 42 -8.76 -6.07 6.57
C SER A 42 -9.48 -5.78 5.26
N ILE A 43 -10.21 -6.76 4.75
CA ILE A 43 -11.17 -6.56 3.66
C ILE A 43 -12.45 -5.96 4.29
N VAL A 44 -13.01 -4.93 3.66
CA VAL A 44 -14.25 -4.27 4.08
C VAL A 44 -15.37 -4.50 3.06
#